data_AF-A0A2K3JI54-F1
#
_entry.id   AF-A0A2K3JI54-F1
#
_cell.length_a   1.000
_cell.length_b   1.000
_cell.length_c   1.000
_cell.angle_alpha   90.00
_cell.angle_beta   90.00
_cell.angle_gamma   90.00
#
_symmetry.space_group_name_H-M   'P 1'
#
loop_
_entity.id
_entity.type
_entity.pdbx_description
1 polymer ?
#
loop_
_entity_poly.entity_id
_entity_poly.type
_entity_poly.pdbx_seq_one_letter_code
_entity_poly.pdbx_strand_id
1 'polypeptide(L)'
;MVSHLLEGSFLVMAVLGTGLTSLLLDALWPVMVFSLFSALFFLVIQPRITCSHCPYYAEDRFVLHCTENHFSPKIWRYHPEPITWWEKTGTVIGFGFLGAYPLLVELYGVYVVWMRHADGVSLFGVVGMFVGTLLTLALFYVVFFLLYCPHCVNFSCVFNKVPDAYVQQYLDRNPMMKHAWETQGKQT
;
A
#
# COMPACT_ATOMS: atom_id res chain seq x y z
N MET A 1 -8.81 16.07 0.13
CA MET A 1 -9.03 15.94 1.59
C MET A 1 -9.86 14.70 1.95
N VAL A 2 -10.97 14.42 1.25
CA VAL A 2 -11.78 13.20 1.48
C VAL A 2 -11.03 11.90 1.15
N SER A 3 -10.16 11.90 0.14
CA SER A 3 -9.46 10.70 -0.32
C SER A 3 -8.45 10.14 0.69
N HIS A 4 -7.66 10.99 1.35
CA HIS A 4 -6.73 10.55 2.40
C HIS A 4 -7.42 9.97 3.63
N LEU A 5 -8.64 10.44 3.95
CA LEU A 5 -9.43 9.90 5.05
C LEU A 5 -9.98 8.50 4.71
N LEU A 6 -10.34 8.28 3.44
CA LEU A 6 -10.74 6.97 2.93
C LEU A 6 -9.56 5.98 2.86
N GLU A 7 -8.37 6.41 2.46
CA GLU A 7 -7.17 5.56 2.44
C GLU A 7 -6.79 5.05 3.83
N GLY A 8 -6.80 5.95 4.81
CA GLY A 8 -6.52 5.59 6.20
C GLY A 8 -7.57 4.68 6.82
N SER A 9 -8.79 4.65 6.28
CA SER A 9 -9.89 3.85 6.84
C SER A 9 -9.59 2.35 6.86
N PHE A 10 -8.94 1.82 5.82
CA PHE A 10 -8.53 0.42 5.78
C PHE A 10 -7.50 0.11 6.87
N LEU A 11 -6.44 0.93 6.99
CA LEU A 11 -5.40 0.70 7.99
C LEU A 11 -5.95 0.79 9.42
N VAL A 12 -6.86 1.73 9.67
CA VAL A 12 -7.55 1.85 10.97
C VAL A 12 -8.37 0.59 11.25
N MET A 13 -9.19 0.14 10.29
CA MET A 13 -10.01 -1.07 10.47
C MET A 13 -9.15 -2.31 10.69
N ALA A 14 -8.07 -2.48 9.91
CA ALA A 14 -7.16 -3.61 10.06
C ALA A 14 -6.42 -3.61 11.41
N VAL A 15 -5.99 -2.44 11.92
CA VAL A 15 -5.39 -2.34 13.27
C VAL A 15 -6.43 -2.67 14.34
N LEU A 16 -7.64 -2.14 14.24
CA LEU A 16 -8.70 -2.41 15.22
C LEU A 16 -9.14 -3.88 15.19
N GLY A 17 -9.27 -4.49 14.00
CA GLY A 17 -9.69 -5.87 13.81
C GLY A 17 -8.62 -6.86 14.29
N THR A 18 -7.37 -6.68 13.86
CA THR A 18 -6.24 -7.48 14.38
C THR A 18 -6.03 -7.25 15.88
N GLY A 19 -6.26 -6.04 16.39
CA GLY A 19 -6.22 -5.72 17.81
C GLY A 19 -7.30 -6.44 18.62
N LEU A 20 -8.55 -6.46 18.13
CA LEU A 20 -9.64 -7.21 18.75
C LEU A 20 -9.31 -8.71 18.79
N THR A 21 -8.85 -9.30 17.68
CA THR A 21 -8.40 -10.70 17.67
C THR A 21 -7.25 -10.93 18.66
N SER A 22 -6.28 -10.01 18.71
CA SER A 22 -5.14 -10.10 19.63
C SER A 22 -5.59 -10.15 21.09
N LEU A 23 -6.58 -9.33 21.47
CA LEU A 23 -7.18 -9.35 22.81
C LEU A 23 -7.91 -10.66 23.11
N LEU A 24 -8.66 -11.20 22.15
CA LEU A 24 -9.41 -12.46 22.31
C LEU A 24 -8.50 -13.70 22.43
N LEU A 25 -7.33 -13.64 21.81
CA LEU A 25 -6.32 -14.70 21.84
C LEU A 25 -5.31 -14.54 23.00
N ASP A 26 -5.37 -13.45 23.76
CA ASP A 26 -4.35 -13.04 24.72
C ASP A 26 -2.93 -13.06 24.11
N ALA A 27 -2.83 -12.56 22.88
CA ALA A 27 -1.62 -12.59 22.07
C ALA A 27 -1.46 -11.29 21.30
N LEU A 28 -0.51 -10.44 21.70
CA LEU A 28 -0.28 -9.12 21.08
C LEU A 28 0.44 -9.17 19.72
N TRP A 29 1.07 -10.29 19.40
CA TRP A 29 1.91 -10.38 18.19
C TRP A 29 1.15 -10.12 16.88
N PRO A 30 -0.14 -10.48 16.68
CA PRO A 30 -0.81 -10.27 15.40
C PRO A 30 -0.94 -8.79 15.04
N VAL A 31 -1.45 -7.97 15.96
CA VAL A 31 -1.56 -6.53 15.73
C VAL A 31 -0.18 -5.88 15.62
N MET A 32 0.80 -6.31 16.43
CA MET A 32 2.17 -5.78 16.36
C MET A 32 2.85 -6.05 15.02
N VAL A 33 2.71 -7.26 14.48
CA VAL A 33 3.25 -7.63 13.16
C VAL A 33 2.62 -6.77 12.07
N PHE A 34 1.29 -6.62 12.09
CA PHE A 34 0.61 -5.78 11.10
C PHE A 34 1.03 -4.31 11.20
N SER A 35 1.02 -3.72 12.40
CA SER A 35 1.36 -2.31 12.61
C SER A 35 2.82 -2.01 12.25
N LEU A 36 3.76 -2.86 12.68
CA LEU A 36 5.18 -2.69 12.37
C LEU A 36 5.43 -2.83 10.87
N PHE A 37 4.88 -3.87 10.24
CA PHE A 37 5.02 -4.05 8.80
C PHE A 37 4.42 -2.88 8.03
N SER A 38 3.21 -2.42 8.39
CA SER A 38 2.56 -1.29 7.72
C SER A 38 3.40 -0.02 7.82
N ALA A 39 3.90 0.30 9.02
CA ALA A 39 4.77 1.45 9.21
C ALA A 39 6.07 1.34 8.38
N LEU A 40 6.75 0.20 8.44
CA LEU A 40 7.95 -0.04 7.64
C LEU A 40 7.67 0.02 6.14
N PHE A 41 6.54 -0.53 5.70
CA PHE A 41 6.17 -0.56 4.30
C PHE A 41 5.96 0.86 3.75
N PHE A 42 5.09 1.66 4.37
CA PHE A 42 4.77 3.01 3.85
C PHE A 42 5.88 4.04 4.08
N LEU A 43 6.69 3.89 5.14
CA LEU A 43 7.73 4.88 5.49
C LEU A 43 9.12 4.53 4.97
N VAL A 44 9.42 3.26 4.69
CA VAL A 44 10.78 2.81 4.37
C VAL A 44 10.83 2.00 3.08
N ILE A 45 10.04 0.93 2.97
CA ILE A 45 10.14 -0.04 1.86
C ILE A 45 9.52 0.52 0.59
N GLN A 46 8.24 0.90 0.60
CA GLN A 46 7.54 1.47 -0.55
C GLN A 46 8.27 2.71 -1.10
N PRO A 47 8.77 3.65 -0.26
CA PRO A 47 9.54 4.78 -0.76
C PRO A 47 10.81 4.38 -1.51
N ARG A 48 11.43 3.26 -1.12
CA ARG A 48 12.60 2.72 -1.81
C ARG A 48 12.26 2.06 -3.14
N ILE A 49 11.19 1.27 -3.19
CA ILE A 49 10.94 0.37 -4.35
C ILE A 49 10.02 0.99 -5.38
N THR A 50 9.22 2.00 -5.02
CA THR A 50 8.35 2.70 -5.97
C THR A 50 8.57 4.21 -5.94
N CYS A 51 8.49 4.87 -4.78
CA CYS A 51 8.45 6.34 -4.78
C CYS A 51 9.75 6.97 -5.25
N SER A 52 10.92 6.38 -4.98
CA SER A 52 12.22 6.87 -5.46
C SER A 52 12.33 6.91 -6.99
N HIS A 53 11.45 6.23 -7.72
CA HIS A 53 11.40 6.24 -9.18
C HIS A 53 10.48 7.33 -9.76
N CYS A 54 9.77 8.05 -8.89
CA CYS A 54 8.80 9.07 -9.26
C CYS A 54 9.46 10.45 -9.37
N PRO A 55 9.16 11.27 -10.39
CA PRO A 55 9.65 12.65 -10.51
C PRO A 55 9.40 13.54 -9.28
N TYR A 56 8.31 13.33 -8.51
CA TYR A 56 8.07 14.04 -7.24
C TYR A 56 9.18 13.78 -6.19
N TYR A 57 9.90 12.67 -6.32
CA TYR A 57 11.02 12.33 -5.47
C TYR A 57 12.31 13.09 -5.84
N ALA A 58 12.35 13.79 -6.96
CA ALA A 58 13.46 14.66 -7.33
C ALA A 58 13.43 16.04 -6.63
N GLU A 59 12.29 16.44 -6.06
CA GLU A 59 12.13 17.76 -5.41
C GLU A 59 13.04 17.93 -4.19
N ASP A 60 13.54 19.14 -3.92
CA ASP A 60 14.36 19.40 -2.73
C ASP A 60 13.51 19.60 -1.47
N ARG A 61 12.96 18.49 -0.97
CA ARG A 61 12.10 18.41 0.23
C ARG A 61 12.36 17.11 0.97
N PHE A 62 12.21 17.15 2.30
CA PHE A 62 12.33 15.96 3.15
C PHE A 62 11.12 15.01 3.07
N VAL A 63 9.94 15.55 2.75
CA VAL A 63 8.69 14.79 2.65
C VAL A 63 8.20 14.81 1.20
N LEU A 64 7.68 13.67 0.74
CA LEU A 64 7.22 13.50 -0.61
C LEU A 64 5.94 14.31 -0.88
N HIS A 65 5.97 15.22 -1.84
CA HIS A 65 4.77 15.90 -2.32
C HIS A 65 4.10 15.07 -3.43
N CYS A 66 3.36 14.03 -3.06
CA CYS A 66 2.61 13.16 -3.98
C CYS A 66 1.13 13.15 -3.63
N THR A 67 0.27 12.82 -4.60
CA THR A 67 -1.18 12.66 -4.41
C THR A 67 -1.55 11.45 -3.56
N GLU A 68 -0.74 10.39 -3.57
CA GLU A 68 -0.98 9.17 -2.79
C GLU A 68 -0.18 9.20 -1.49
N ASN A 69 1.15 9.32 -1.57
CA ASN A 69 2.02 9.13 -0.40
C ASN A 69 2.60 10.45 0.14
N HIS A 70 1.73 11.43 0.41
CA HIS A 70 2.11 12.82 0.73
C HIS A 70 2.94 13.00 2.02
N PHE A 71 2.96 12.00 2.91
CA PHE A 71 3.64 12.09 4.21
C PHE A 71 4.88 11.21 4.31
N SER A 72 5.26 10.54 3.23
CA SER A 72 6.38 9.63 3.28
C SER A 72 7.72 10.35 3.28
N PRO A 73 8.65 9.99 4.18
CA PRO A 73 9.96 10.62 4.24
C PRO A 73 10.82 10.19 3.05
N LYS A 74 11.56 11.15 2.51
CA LYS A 74 12.48 10.95 1.40
C LYS A 74 13.87 10.57 1.89
N ILE A 75 13.97 9.37 2.47
CA ILE A 75 15.21 8.84 3.04
C ILE A 75 16.15 8.18 2.02
N TRP A 76 15.68 7.91 0.81
CA TRP A 76 16.42 7.24 -0.25
C TRP A 76 16.94 8.23 -1.29
N ARG A 77 17.78 7.75 -2.21
CA ARG A 77 18.20 8.53 -3.37
C ARG A 77 17.16 8.45 -4.47
N TYR A 78 17.11 9.47 -5.32
CA TYR A 78 16.26 9.47 -6.51
C TYR A 78 16.83 8.53 -7.58
N HIS A 79 15.96 7.70 -8.16
CA HIS A 79 16.26 6.62 -9.10
C HIS A 79 15.31 6.69 -10.31
N PRO A 80 15.51 7.62 -11.26
CA PRO A 80 14.57 7.87 -12.37
C PRO A 80 14.36 6.69 -13.32
N GLU A 81 15.24 5.68 -13.26
CA GLU A 81 15.14 4.46 -14.04
C GLU A 81 13.83 3.66 -13.76
N PRO A 82 13.35 2.86 -14.71
CA PRO A 82 12.25 1.92 -14.47
C PRO A 82 12.50 0.99 -13.27
N ILE A 83 11.43 0.69 -12.52
CA ILE A 83 11.53 -0.27 -11.42
C ILE A 83 11.94 -1.66 -11.93
N THR A 84 12.85 -2.27 -11.19
CA THR A 84 13.37 -3.61 -11.45
C THR A 84 12.33 -4.69 -11.18
N TRP A 85 12.57 -5.91 -11.67
CA TRP A 85 11.70 -7.06 -11.40
C TRP A 85 11.53 -7.35 -9.90
N TRP A 86 12.61 -7.21 -9.12
CA TRP A 86 12.57 -7.43 -7.66
C TRP A 86 11.74 -6.37 -6.95
N GLU A 87 11.82 -5.12 -7.38
CA GLU A 87 10.99 -4.02 -6.85
C GLU A 87 9.51 -4.19 -7.20
N LYS A 88 9.20 -4.62 -8.43
CA LYS A 88 7.83 -5.01 -8.83
C LYS A 88 7.29 -6.12 -7.93
N THR A 89 8.07 -7.18 -7.74
CA THR A 89 7.69 -8.32 -6.91
C THR A 89 7.47 -7.91 -5.46
N GLY A 90 8.41 -7.14 -4.89
CA GLY A 90 8.29 -6.60 -3.53
C GLY A 90 7.07 -5.71 -3.34
N THR A 91 6.72 -4.93 -4.36
CA THR A 91 5.51 -4.09 -4.35
C THR A 91 4.25 -4.96 -4.27
N VAL A 92 4.12 -5.97 -5.14
CA VAL A 92 2.96 -6.87 -5.14
C VAL A 92 2.86 -7.65 -3.83
N ILE A 93 3.97 -8.20 -3.33
CA ILE A 93 4.00 -8.93 -2.06
C ILE A 93 3.62 -8.02 -0.90
N GLY A 94 4.13 -6.77 -0.86
CA GLY A 94 3.84 -5.84 0.22
C GLY A 94 2.37 -5.44 0.29
N PHE A 95 1.77 -5.05 -0.83
CA PHE A 95 0.32 -4.77 -0.89
C PHE A 95 -0.53 -6.02 -0.65
N GLY A 96 -0.07 -7.18 -1.12
CA GLY A 96 -0.70 -8.47 -0.84
C GLY A 96 -0.71 -8.78 0.65
N PHE A 97 0.42 -8.60 1.34
CA PHE A 97 0.51 -8.76 2.79
C PHE A 97 -0.41 -7.78 3.52
N LEU A 98 -0.37 -6.49 3.15
CA LEU A 98 -1.21 -5.46 3.77
C LEU A 98 -2.69 -5.84 3.74
N GLY A 99 -3.19 -6.37 2.62
CA GLY A 99 -4.59 -6.79 2.51
C GLY A 99 -4.89 -8.15 3.14
N ALA A 100 -4.07 -9.17 2.86
CA ALA A 100 -4.36 -10.55 3.23
C ALA A 100 -4.15 -10.82 4.73
N TYR A 101 -3.09 -10.25 5.32
CA TYR A 101 -2.74 -10.51 6.72
C TYR A 101 -3.87 -10.18 7.71
N PRO A 102 -4.42 -8.95 7.75
CA PRO A 102 -5.48 -8.62 8.70
C PRO A 102 -6.74 -9.46 8.47
N LEU A 103 -7.10 -9.74 7.23
CA LEU A 103 -8.25 -10.60 6.92
C LEU A 103 -8.07 -12.03 7.44
N LEU A 104 -6.88 -12.63 7.30
CA LEU A 104 -6.61 -13.97 7.81
C LEU A 104 -6.63 -14.01 9.35
N VAL A 105 -6.07 -12.99 10.01
CA VAL A 105 -6.08 -12.87 11.47
C VAL A 105 -7.51 -12.67 11.99
N GLU A 106 -8.28 -11.77 11.40
CA GLU A 106 -9.67 -11.50 11.79
C GLU A 106 -10.57 -12.70 11.53
N LEU A 107 -10.39 -13.40 10.40
CA LEU A 107 -11.11 -14.64 10.12
C LEU A 107 -10.79 -15.74 11.15
N TYR A 108 -9.52 -15.84 11.57
CA TYR A 108 -9.13 -16.74 12.66
C TYR A 108 -9.78 -16.34 14.00
N GLY A 109 -9.87 -15.04 14.29
CA GLY A 109 -10.61 -14.52 15.44
C GLY A 109 -12.09 -14.93 15.43
N VAL A 110 -12.76 -14.77 14.29
CA VAL A 110 -14.14 -15.24 14.09
C VAL A 110 -14.26 -16.74 14.36
N TYR A 111 -13.35 -17.54 13.80
CA TYR A 111 -13.32 -18.99 13.99
C TYR A 111 -13.17 -19.38 15.47
N VAL A 112 -12.25 -18.75 16.20
CA VAL A 112 -12.01 -19.06 17.62
C VAL A 112 -13.22 -18.69 18.48
N VAL A 113 -13.83 -17.53 18.26
CA VAL A 113 -15.02 -17.09 19.01
C VAL A 113 -16.21 -18.02 18.75
N TRP A 114 -16.39 -18.43 17.49
CA TRP A 114 -17.42 -19.40 17.10
C TRP A 114 -17.22 -20.76 17.81
N MET A 115 -15.99 -21.29 17.78
CA MET A 115 -15.66 -22.59 18.38
C MET A 115 -15.77 -22.60 19.91
N ARG A 116 -15.54 -21.46 20.57
CA ARG A 116 -15.68 -21.31 22.02
C ARG A 116 -17.13 -21.14 22.49
N HIS A 117 -18.10 -21.16 21.57
CA HIS A 117 -19.53 -20.90 21.87
C HIS A 117 -19.74 -19.61 22.67
N ALA A 118 -19.01 -18.56 22.29
CA ALA A 118 -19.14 -17.24 22.90
C ALA A 118 -20.56 -16.67 22.73
N ASP A 119 -20.89 -15.67 23.54
CA ASP A 119 -22.17 -14.98 23.45
C ASP A 119 -22.35 -14.32 22.06
N GLY A 120 -23.61 -14.12 21.68
CA GLY A 120 -23.96 -13.56 20.37
C GLY A 120 -23.40 -12.16 20.12
N VAL A 121 -23.15 -11.36 21.17
CA VAL A 121 -22.59 -10.01 21.03
C VAL A 121 -21.12 -10.09 20.64
N SER A 122 -20.35 -10.95 21.30
CA SER A 122 -18.94 -11.20 20.95
C SER A 122 -18.80 -11.68 19.51
N LEU A 123 -19.62 -12.65 19.09
CA LEU A 123 -19.61 -13.16 17.71
C LEU A 123 -19.98 -12.06 16.69
N PHE A 124 -21.02 -11.27 16.98
CA PHE A 124 -21.42 -10.16 16.12
C PHE A 124 -20.31 -9.11 16.00
N GLY A 125 -19.60 -8.82 17.10
CA GLY A 125 -18.47 -7.88 17.11
C GLY A 125 -17.34 -8.31 16.18
N VAL A 126 -16.85 -9.55 16.30
CA VAL A 126 -15.75 -10.03 15.44
C VAL A 126 -16.14 -10.17 13.97
N VAL A 127 -17.38 -10.60 13.69
CA VAL A 127 -17.89 -10.68 12.32
C VAL A 127 -18.05 -9.28 11.73
N GLY A 128 -18.58 -8.34 12.51
CA GLY A 128 -18.74 -6.95 12.10
C GLY A 128 -17.40 -6.29 11.76
N MET A 129 -16.36 -6.52 12.58
CA MET A 129 -15.01 -6.05 12.30
C MET A 129 -14.45 -6.64 11.01
N PHE A 130 -14.53 -7.98 10.84
CA PHE A 130 -14.05 -8.65 9.63
C PHE A 130 -14.73 -8.10 8.36
N VAL A 131 -16.05 -7.95 8.39
CA VAL A 131 -16.80 -7.39 7.26
C VAL A 131 -16.41 -5.93 7.01
N GLY A 132 -16.25 -5.13 8.07
CA GLY A 132 -15.81 -3.74 7.96
C GLY A 132 -14.41 -3.60 7.35
N THR A 133 -13.45 -4.44 7.77
CA THR A 133 -12.10 -4.50 7.18
C THR A 133 -12.16 -4.92 5.71
N LEU A 134 -12.98 -5.91 5.37
CA LEU A 134 -13.14 -6.35 3.98
C LEU A 134 -13.71 -5.23 3.09
N LEU A 135 -14.75 -4.53 3.56
CA LEU A 135 -15.38 -3.45 2.80
C LEU A 135 -14.44 -2.25 2.61
N THR A 136 -13.70 -1.88 3.66
CA THR A 136 -12.72 -0.78 3.58
C THR A 136 -11.51 -1.16 2.72
N LEU A 137 -11.06 -2.42 2.73
CA LEU A 137 -10.03 -2.91 1.81
C LEU A 137 -10.50 -2.87 0.35
N ALA A 138 -11.71 -3.32 0.08
CA ALA A 138 -12.29 -3.26 -1.26
C ALA A 138 -12.37 -1.80 -1.74
N LEU A 139 -12.85 -0.89 -0.88
CA LEU A 139 -12.92 0.53 -1.15
C LEU A 139 -11.54 1.15 -1.40
N PHE A 140 -10.54 0.78 -0.60
CA PHE A 140 -9.15 1.18 -0.80
C PHE A 140 -8.66 0.82 -2.20
N TYR A 141 -8.83 -0.43 -2.63
CA TYR A 141 -8.39 -0.86 -3.96
C TYR A 141 -9.19 -0.21 -5.11
N VAL A 142 -10.49 0.02 -4.92
CA VAL A 142 -11.32 0.73 -5.90
C VAL A 142 -10.78 2.16 -6.10
N VAL A 143 -10.57 2.90 -5.00
CA VAL A 143 -10.02 4.25 -5.05
C VAL A 143 -8.60 4.23 -5.65
N PHE A 144 -7.75 3.32 -5.20
CA PHE A 144 -6.37 3.15 -5.68
C PHE A 144 -6.31 2.93 -7.20
N PHE A 145 -7.06 1.97 -7.73
CA PHE A 145 -6.99 1.59 -9.14
C PHE A 145 -7.78 2.49 -10.09
N LEU A 146 -8.82 3.19 -9.61
CA LEU A 146 -9.66 4.04 -10.46
C LEU A 146 -9.29 5.53 -10.39
N LEU A 147 -8.79 6.01 -9.25
CA LEU A 147 -8.55 7.44 -9.03
C LEU A 147 -7.06 7.79 -9.00
N TYR A 148 -6.18 6.87 -8.60
CA TYR A 148 -4.74 7.15 -8.48
C TYR A 148 -3.91 6.57 -9.60
N CYS A 149 -3.96 5.26 -9.81
CA CYS A 149 -3.15 4.58 -10.82
C CYS A 149 -3.25 5.15 -12.26
N PRO A 150 -4.42 5.65 -12.73
CA PRO A 150 -4.52 6.28 -14.06
C PRO A 150 -3.90 7.67 -14.18
N HIS A 151 -3.52 8.29 -13.07
CA HIS A 151 -2.95 9.64 -13.03
C HIS A 151 -1.54 9.68 -12.41
N CYS A 152 -0.99 8.51 -12.06
CA CYS A 152 0.30 8.39 -11.41
C CYS A 152 1.46 8.55 -12.40
N VAL A 153 2.42 9.42 -12.08
CA VAL A 153 3.62 9.67 -12.90
C VAL A 153 4.77 8.68 -12.67
N ASN A 154 4.59 7.72 -11.76
CA ASN A 154 5.48 6.56 -11.66
C ASN A 154 5.06 5.50 -12.69
N PHE A 155 5.43 5.73 -13.94
CA PHE A 155 4.98 4.92 -15.08
C PHE A 155 5.51 3.48 -15.09
N SER A 156 6.60 3.20 -14.36
CA SER A 156 7.17 1.84 -14.31
C SER A 156 6.49 0.94 -13.27
N CYS A 157 5.67 1.52 -12.38
CA CYS A 157 4.91 0.81 -11.34
C CYS A 157 4.01 -0.28 -11.93
N VAL A 158 4.01 -1.47 -11.31
CA VAL A 158 3.18 -2.62 -11.71
C VAL A 158 1.68 -2.33 -11.71
N PHE A 159 1.22 -1.33 -10.96
CA PHE A 159 -0.17 -0.92 -10.88
C PHE A 159 -0.54 0.27 -11.77
N ASN A 160 0.44 0.88 -12.45
CA ASN A 160 0.20 2.06 -13.27
C ASN A 160 -0.77 1.73 -14.43
N LYS A 161 -1.71 2.64 -14.71
CA LYS A 161 -2.71 2.48 -15.78
C LYS A 161 -2.71 3.63 -16.79
N VAL A 162 -1.67 4.47 -16.78
CA VAL A 162 -1.51 5.56 -17.73
C VAL A 162 -1.23 4.94 -19.11
N PRO A 163 -1.97 5.32 -20.17
CA PRO A 163 -1.72 4.80 -21.51
C PRO A 163 -0.33 5.19 -22.04
N ASP A 164 0.32 4.27 -22.75
CA ASP A 164 1.70 4.43 -23.25
C ASP A 164 1.90 5.70 -24.09
N ALA A 165 0.89 6.12 -24.85
CA ALA A 165 0.95 7.36 -25.63
C ALA A 165 1.23 8.60 -24.76
N TYR A 166 0.62 8.68 -23.57
CA TYR A 166 0.87 9.76 -22.61
C TYR A 166 2.21 9.59 -21.90
N VAL A 167 2.62 8.34 -21.63
CA VAL A 167 3.95 8.05 -21.06
C VAL A 167 5.05 8.56 -22.00
N GLN A 168 4.98 8.22 -23.29
CA GLN A 168 5.96 8.68 -24.28
C GLN A 168 5.97 10.20 -24.40
N GLN A 169 4.79 10.84 -24.48
CA GLN A 169 4.70 12.30 -24.52
C GLN A 169 5.32 12.95 -23.27
N TYR A 170 5.19 12.33 -22.10
CA TYR A 170 5.83 12.80 -20.88
C TYR A 170 7.36 12.64 -20.95
N LEU A 171 7.86 11.46 -21.35
CA LEU A 171 9.29 11.19 -21.48
C LEU A 171 9.96 12.12 -22.49
N ASP A 172 9.31 12.41 -23.62
CA ASP A 172 9.82 13.37 -24.61
C ASP A 172 10.01 14.78 -24.04
N ARG A 173 9.24 15.15 -23.02
CA ARG A 173 9.35 16.43 -22.31
C ARG A 173 10.27 16.36 -21.09
N ASN A 174 10.67 15.17 -20.66
CA ASN A 174 11.53 14.93 -19.50
C ASN A 174 12.80 14.17 -19.94
N PRO A 175 13.82 14.88 -20.48
CA PRO A 175 15.00 14.25 -21.06
C PRO A 175 15.82 13.45 -20.04
N MET A 176 15.81 13.85 -18.76
CA MET A 176 16.53 13.14 -17.69
C MET A 176 15.90 11.77 -17.44
N MET A 177 14.58 11.71 -17.28
CA MET A 177 13.87 10.44 -17.08
C MET A 177 13.96 9.57 -18.35
N LYS A 178 13.79 10.16 -19.54
CA LYS A 178 13.93 9.44 -20.82
C LYS A 178 15.30 8.79 -20.96
N HIS A 179 16.37 9.52 -20.67
CA HIS A 179 17.73 8.99 -20.74
C HIS A 179 17.96 7.82 -19.77
N ALA A 180 17.43 7.91 -18.54
CA ALA A 180 17.53 6.81 -17.56
C ALA A 180 16.81 5.54 -18.05
N TRP A 181 15.61 5.71 -18.62
CA TRP A 181 14.81 4.62 -19.18
C TRP A 181 15.49 3.94 -20.37
N GLU A 182 16.01 4.73 -21.32
CA GLU A 182 16.73 4.21 -22.48
C GLU A 182 18.03 3.49 -22.10
N THR A 183 18.74 3.96 -21.06
CA THR A 183 19.99 3.35 -20.61
C THR A 183 19.75 1.99 -19.97
N GLN A 184 18.72 1.86 -19.13
CA GLN A 184 18.38 0.58 -18.51
C GLN A 184 17.80 -0.42 -19.52
N GLY A 185 16.97 0.04 -20.46
CA GLY A 185 16.43 -0.81 -21.53
C GLY A 185 17.48 -1.34 -22.52
N LYS A 186 18.68 -0.74 -22.56
CA LYS A 186 19.84 -1.27 -23.31
C LYS A 186 20.65 -2.32 -22.53
N GLN A 187 20.41 -2.46 -21.23
CA GLN A 187 21.13 -3.38 -20.33
C GLN A 187 20.36 -4.67 -20.02
N THR A 188 19.11 -4.79 -20.46
CA THR A 188 18.26 -5.99 -20.40
C THR A 188 18.27 -6.74 -21.72
#